data_AF-A0A9J6G6B6-F1
#
_entry.id   AF-A0A9J6G6B6-F1
#
_cell.length_a   1.000
_cell.length_b   1.000
_cell.length_c   1.000
_cell.angle_alpha   90.00
_cell.angle_beta   90.00
_cell.angle_gamma   90.00
#
_symmetry.space_group_name_H-M   'P 1'
#
loop_
_entity.id
_entity.type
_entity.pdbx_description
1 polymer ?
#
loop_
_entity_poly.entity_id
_entity_poly.type
_entity_poly.pdbx_seq_one_letter_code
_entity_poly.pdbx_strand_id
1 'polypeptide(L)'
;MDQVLLQKMPSLVRSNSRLYPNVTIPEFKFKTEGDDLLGREKRVPVNVTVVDTTGRFEASAAPNKAAIVRTFHIERIRLRTVYGSNLHLNDARRAAFLQNIEDKVTAVLYDTLYNDYMNVLGRAVEAVAFPRL
;
A
#
# COMPACT_ATOMS: atom_id res chain seq x y z
N MET A 1 9.57 -11.76 -9.22
CA MET A 1 8.19 -11.23 -9.40
C MET A 1 7.40 -12.29 -10.15
N ASP A 2 6.17 -12.58 -9.70
CA ASP A 2 5.34 -13.65 -10.28
C ASP A 2 4.89 -13.29 -11.71
N GLN A 3 5.24 -14.13 -12.69
CA GLN A 3 4.89 -13.94 -14.10
C GLN A 3 3.37 -13.98 -14.34
N VAL A 4 2.62 -14.71 -13.51
CA VAL A 4 1.17 -14.81 -13.61
C VAL A 4 0.52 -13.48 -13.24
N LEU A 5 1.01 -12.83 -12.17
CA LEU A 5 0.58 -11.48 -11.79
C LEU A 5 0.89 -10.48 -12.91
N LEU A 6 2.10 -10.49 -13.47
CA LEU A 6 2.48 -9.60 -14.58
C LEU A 6 1.56 -9.71 -15.81
N GLN A 7 1.15 -10.93 -16.17
CA GLN A 7 0.28 -11.19 -17.32
C GLN A 7 -1.19 -10.88 -17.06
N LYS A 8 -1.67 -11.09 -15.82
CA LYS A 8 -3.09 -10.93 -15.47
C LYS A 8 -3.46 -9.54 -14.96
N MET A 9 -2.49 -8.63 -14.77
CA MET A 9 -2.80 -7.27 -14.32
C MET A 9 -3.60 -6.48 -15.37
N PRO A 10 -4.72 -5.82 -14.96
CA PRO A 10 -5.50 -4.95 -15.84
C PRO A 10 -4.64 -3.86 -16.50
N SER A 11 -4.90 -3.55 -17.77
CA SER A 11 -4.15 -2.55 -18.54
C SER A 11 -4.15 -1.17 -17.87
N LEU A 12 -5.28 -0.76 -17.29
CA LEU A 12 -5.40 0.52 -16.58
C LEU A 12 -4.46 0.59 -15.37
N VAL A 13 -4.28 -0.52 -14.63
CA VAL A 13 -3.31 -0.60 -13.52
C VAL A 13 -1.89 -0.58 -14.05
N ARG A 14 -1.60 -1.35 -15.12
CA ARG A 14 -0.27 -1.39 -15.76
C ARG A 14 0.18 -0.05 -16.32
N SER A 15 -0.75 0.80 -16.74
CA SER A 15 -0.46 2.15 -17.25
C SER A 15 -0.11 3.16 -16.15
N ASN A 16 -0.35 2.84 -14.88
CA ASN A 16 -0.06 3.72 -13.76
C ASN A 16 1.27 3.32 -13.09
N SER A 17 2.31 4.11 -13.31
CA SER A 17 3.67 3.88 -12.78
C SER A 17 3.77 3.98 -11.26
N ARG A 18 2.77 4.58 -10.57
CA ARG A 18 2.71 4.58 -9.10
C ARG A 18 2.15 3.27 -8.53
N LEU A 19 1.44 2.49 -9.36
CA LEU A 19 0.81 1.21 -8.97
C LEU A 19 1.56 -0.02 -9.49
N TYR A 20 2.25 0.09 -10.62
CA TYR A 20 2.84 -1.03 -11.33
C TYR A 20 4.24 -0.70 -11.88
N PRO A 21 5.22 -1.63 -11.81
CA PRO A 21 5.11 -3.02 -11.31
C PRO A 21 5.10 -3.15 -9.79
N ASN A 22 5.47 -2.10 -9.07
CA ASN A 22 5.48 -2.04 -7.62
C ASN A 22 5.12 -0.63 -7.13
N VAL A 23 4.60 -0.57 -5.91
CA VAL A 23 4.47 0.70 -5.19
C VAL A 23 5.81 0.98 -4.53
N THR A 24 6.40 2.14 -4.83
CA THR A 24 7.66 2.55 -4.20
C THR A 24 7.38 3.15 -2.84
N ILE A 25 7.90 2.51 -1.79
CA ILE A 25 7.95 3.12 -0.46
C ILE A 25 9.20 4.02 -0.42
N PRO A 26 9.07 5.34 -0.18
CA PRO A 26 10.22 6.24 -0.09
C PRO A 26 11.19 5.79 1.01
N GLU A 27 12.50 6.00 0.82
CA GLU A 27 13.48 5.82 1.89
C GLU A 27 13.10 6.77 3.05
N PHE A 28 13.03 6.25 4.27
CA PHE A 28 12.76 7.06 5.44
C PHE A 28 13.84 6.82 6.49
N LYS A 29 14.32 7.92 7.05
CA LYS A 29 15.28 7.92 8.15
C LYS A 29 14.53 8.09 9.45
N PHE A 30 14.80 7.23 10.42
CA PHE A 30 14.29 7.35 11.77
C PHE A 30 15.48 7.29 12.74
N LYS A 31 15.38 8.04 13.84
CA LYS A 31 16.37 7.97 14.91
C LYS A 31 15.86 7.02 15.98
N THR A 32 16.71 6.10 16.41
CA THR A 32 16.46 5.25 17.58
C THR A 32 17.63 5.43 18.54
N GLU A 33 17.33 5.70 19.82
CA GLU A 33 18.36 5.91 20.83
C GLU A 33 18.89 4.56 21.35
N GLY A 34 20.22 4.45 21.47
CA GLY A 34 20.86 3.38 22.24
C GLY A 34 21.16 2.06 21.49
N ASP A 35 21.30 2.10 20.16
CA ASP A 35 21.85 0.97 19.36
C ASP A 35 23.39 1.06 19.21
N ASP A 36 23.96 2.25 19.29
CA ASP A 36 25.39 2.50 19.42
C ASP A 36 25.61 3.74 20.30
N LEU A 37 26.52 3.65 21.27
CA LEU A 37 26.96 4.78 22.09
C LEU A 37 27.61 5.89 21.24
N LEU A 38 28.09 5.56 20.03
CA LEU A 38 28.75 6.48 19.10
C LEU A 38 27.77 7.15 18.11
N GLY A 39 26.47 6.88 18.17
CA GLY A 39 25.45 7.58 17.37
C GLY A 39 25.56 7.37 15.85
N ARG A 40 26.13 6.24 15.41
CA ARG A 40 26.36 5.97 13.97
C ARG A 40 25.06 5.64 13.24
N GLU A 41 24.92 6.14 12.01
CA GLU A 41 23.84 5.75 11.10
C GLU A 41 24.03 4.30 10.66
N LYS A 42 23.01 3.45 10.87
CA LYS A 42 22.98 2.08 10.35
C LYS A 42 21.91 1.95 9.27
N ARG A 43 22.28 1.34 8.15
CA ARG A 43 21.32 0.94 7.11
C ARG A 43 20.79 -0.45 7.45
N VAL A 44 19.49 -0.55 7.59
CA VAL A 44 18.82 -1.79 8.01
C VAL A 44 17.89 -2.22 6.89
N PRO A 45 18.08 -3.41 6.29
CA PRO A 45 17.13 -3.91 5.32
C PRO A 45 15.82 -4.26 6.05
N VAL A 46 14.70 -3.75 5.53
CA VAL A 46 13.36 -3.98 6.07
C VAL A 46 12.49 -4.55 4.96
N ASN A 47 11.84 -5.68 5.24
CA ASN A 47 10.86 -6.31 4.38
C ASN A 47 9.49 -6.21 5.04
N VAL A 48 8.55 -5.53 4.39
CA VAL A 48 7.17 -5.41 4.85
C VAL A 48 6.27 -6.17 3.88
N THR A 49 5.46 -7.07 4.42
CA THR A 49 4.51 -7.89 3.66
C THR A 49 3.10 -7.57 4.10
N VAL A 50 2.19 -7.34 3.14
CA VAL A 50 0.76 -7.30 3.43
C VAL A 50 0.30 -8.73 3.70
N VAL A 51 -0.18 -8.98 4.91
CA VAL A 51 -0.70 -10.29 5.34
C VAL A 51 -2.15 -10.43 4.95
N ASP A 52 -2.93 -9.37 5.18
CA ASP A 52 -4.38 -9.40 4.97
C ASP A 52 -4.94 -7.97 4.86
N THR A 53 -5.94 -7.80 4.02
CA THR A 53 -6.75 -6.59 3.87
C THR A 53 -7.97 -6.90 3.01
N THR A 54 -9.06 -6.15 3.22
CA THR A 54 -10.26 -6.20 2.39
C THR A 54 -10.55 -4.82 1.84
N GLY A 55 -10.75 -4.72 0.52
CA GLY A 55 -11.27 -3.53 -0.14
C GLY A 55 -12.72 -3.75 -0.56
N ARG A 56 -13.60 -2.78 -0.25
CA ARG A 56 -15.00 -2.76 -0.65
C ARG A 56 -15.25 -1.50 -1.46
N PHE A 57 -16.03 -1.62 -2.53
CA PHE A 57 -16.48 -0.47 -3.28
C PHE A 57 -17.91 -0.68 -3.76
N GLU A 58 -18.62 0.43 -3.94
CA GLU A 58 -19.93 0.45 -4.57
C GLU A 58 -19.85 1.31 -5.83
N ALA A 59 -20.51 0.87 -6.89
CA ALA A 59 -20.63 1.60 -8.13
C ALA A 59 -22.08 1.65 -8.59
N SER A 60 -22.44 2.73 -9.29
CA SER A 60 -23.79 2.89 -9.82
C SER A 60 -23.79 3.68 -11.11
N ALA A 61 -24.76 3.40 -12.00
CA ALA A 61 -25.08 4.25 -13.13
C ALA A 61 -26.53 4.75 -13.02
N ALA A 62 -26.75 6.04 -13.29
CA ALA A 62 -28.09 6.54 -13.56
C ALA A 62 -28.44 6.31 -15.05
N PRO A 63 -29.74 6.29 -15.43
CA PRO A 63 -30.13 6.18 -16.83
C PRO A 63 -29.40 7.22 -17.70
N ASN A 64 -28.80 6.74 -18.80
CA ASN A 64 -28.03 7.55 -19.75
C ASN A 64 -26.83 8.32 -19.16
N LYS A 65 -26.32 7.91 -17.99
CA LYS A 65 -25.07 8.45 -17.42
C LYS A 65 -24.01 7.36 -17.29
N ALA A 66 -22.75 7.76 -17.36
CA ALA A 66 -21.64 6.88 -17.04
C ALA A 66 -21.74 6.40 -15.58
N ALA A 67 -21.25 5.20 -15.32
CA ALA A 67 -21.19 4.69 -13.96
C ALA A 67 -20.11 5.41 -13.16
N ILE A 68 -20.36 5.58 -11.86
CA ILE A 68 -19.42 6.20 -10.93
C ILE A 68 -19.19 5.29 -9.74
N VAL A 69 -17.99 5.36 -9.16
CA VAL A 69 -17.69 4.80 -7.84
C VAL A 69 -18.35 5.72 -6.79
N ARG A 70 -19.24 5.16 -5.96
CA ARG A 70 -19.91 5.90 -4.88
C ARG A 70 -19.11 5.86 -3.60
N THR A 71 -18.65 4.67 -3.25
CA THR A 71 -17.88 4.43 -2.02
C THR A 71 -16.68 3.57 -2.37
N PHE A 72 -15.58 3.84 -1.70
CA PHE A 72 -14.40 3.00 -1.71
C PHE A 72 -13.84 2.98 -0.30
N HIS A 73 -13.71 1.79 0.28
CA HIS A 73 -13.26 1.61 1.65
C HIS A 73 -12.28 0.45 1.72
N ILE A 74 -11.13 0.72 2.31
CA ILE A 74 -10.12 -0.29 2.61
C ILE A 74 -10.13 -0.53 4.11
N GLU A 75 -10.40 -1.76 4.51
CA GLU A 75 -10.27 -2.22 5.89
C GLU A 75 -8.80 -2.20 6.32
N ARG A 76 -8.56 -2.26 7.64
CA ARG A 76 -7.21 -2.21 8.20
C ARG A 76 -6.25 -3.17 7.48
N ILE A 77 -5.22 -2.61 6.87
CA ILE A 77 -4.13 -3.38 6.25
C ILE A 77 -3.28 -4.00 7.37
N ARG A 78 -3.26 -5.34 7.43
CA ARG A 78 -2.39 -6.08 8.36
C ARG A 78 -1.03 -6.29 7.71
N LEU A 79 0.00 -5.77 8.36
CA LEU A 79 1.38 -5.85 7.90
C LEU A 79 2.16 -6.85 8.74
N ARG A 80 3.13 -7.50 8.10
CA ARG A 80 4.21 -8.23 8.77
C ARG A 80 5.53 -7.62 8.37
N THR A 81 6.26 -7.14 9.37
CA THR A 81 7.55 -6.48 9.18
C THR A 81 8.68 -7.38 9.69
N VAL A 82 9.68 -7.62 8.84
CA VAL A 82 10.92 -8.31 9.18
C VAL A 82 12.08 -7.37 8.86
N TYR A 83 13.04 -7.25 9.77
CA TYR A 83 14.20 -6.37 9.61
C TYR A 83 15.51 -7.13 9.89
N GLY A 84 16.62 -6.63 9.35
CA GLY A 84 17.95 -7.24 9.51
C GLY A 84 18.43 -7.31 10.96
N SER A 85 19.32 -8.26 11.25
CA SER A 85 19.85 -8.51 12.60
C SER A 85 20.90 -7.50 13.08
N ASN A 86 21.17 -6.43 12.32
CA ASN A 86 22.19 -5.43 12.65
C ASN A 86 21.70 -4.32 13.61
N LEU A 87 20.54 -4.52 14.23
CA LEU A 87 19.93 -3.66 15.24
C LEU A 87 19.84 -4.39 16.59
N HIS A 88 20.48 -3.83 17.60
CA HIS A 88 20.48 -4.34 18.98
C HIS A 88 19.50 -3.50 19.81
N LEU A 89 18.20 -3.72 19.58
CA LEU A 89 17.13 -3.04 20.29
C LEU A 89 16.59 -3.92 21.41
N ASN A 90 16.28 -3.34 22.57
CA ASN A 90 15.45 -4.00 23.58
C ASN A 90 13.99 -4.08 23.10
N ASP A 91 13.15 -4.83 23.82
CA ASP A 91 11.77 -5.12 23.39
C ASP A 91 10.92 -3.87 23.17
N ALA A 92 11.00 -2.89 24.08
CA ALA A 92 10.25 -1.64 23.96
C ALA A 92 10.67 -0.84 22.73
N ARG A 93 11.98 -0.73 22.48
CA ARG A 93 12.53 -0.01 21.32
C ARG A 93 12.23 -0.74 20.02
N ARG A 94 12.29 -2.07 20.03
CA ARG A 94 11.90 -2.91 18.91
C ARG A 94 10.43 -2.70 18.55
N ALA A 95 9.54 -2.65 19.54
CA ALA A 95 8.12 -2.37 19.31
C ALA A 95 7.91 -0.98 18.69
N ALA A 96 8.56 0.06 19.23
CA ALA A 96 8.47 1.42 18.69
C ALA A 96 9.05 1.54 17.26
N PHE A 97 10.14 0.82 16.97
CA PHE A 97 10.73 0.77 15.63
C PHE A 97 9.77 0.12 14.63
N LEU A 98 9.20 -1.03 14.97
CA LEU A 98 8.21 -1.72 14.13
C LEU A 98 6.96 -0.87 13.90
N GLN A 99 6.44 -0.21 14.93
CA GLN A 99 5.27 0.67 14.82
C GLN A 99 5.53 1.82 13.84
N ASN A 100 6.67 2.50 13.93
CA ASN A 100 7.02 3.58 13.00
C ASN A 100 7.11 3.11 11.54
N ILE A 101 7.68 1.91 11.30
CA ILE A 101 7.69 1.31 9.96
C ILE A 101 6.26 1.08 9.48
N GLU A 102 5.43 0.43 10.29
CA GLU A 102 4.06 0.08 9.94
C GLU A 102 3.21 1.32 9.66
N ASP A 103 3.32 2.38 10.49
CA ASP A 103 2.61 3.64 10.29
C ASP A 103 3.00 4.30 8.96
N LYS A 104 4.30 4.33 8.65
CA LYS A 104 4.79 4.95 7.42
C LYS A 104 4.36 4.18 6.18
N VAL A 105 4.51 2.85 6.19
CA VAL A 105 4.09 1.99 5.08
C VAL A 105 2.58 2.07 4.90
N THR A 106 1.81 2.03 5.99
CA THR A 106 0.35 2.17 5.97
C THR A 106 -0.08 3.50 5.34
N ALA A 107 0.57 4.61 5.71
CA ALA A 107 0.28 5.92 5.11
C ALA A 107 0.50 5.93 3.59
N VAL A 108 1.63 5.36 3.12
CA VAL A 108 1.92 5.27 1.67
C VAL A 108 0.92 4.38 0.95
N LEU A 109 0.56 3.23 1.55
CA LEU A 109 -0.43 2.32 0.97
C LEU A 109 -1.81 2.98 0.87
N TYR A 110 -2.27 3.68 1.91
CA TYR A 110 -3.54 4.39 1.86
C TYR A 110 -3.53 5.55 0.86
N ASP A 111 -2.46 6.35 0.78
CA ASP A 111 -2.32 7.38 -0.26
C ASP A 111 -2.45 6.76 -1.65
N THR A 112 -1.70 5.68 -1.90
CA THR A 112 -1.70 4.99 -3.20
C THR A 112 -3.07 4.40 -3.54
N LEU A 113 -3.75 3.79 -2.56
CA LEU A 113 -5.07 3.19 -2.76
C LEU A 113 -6.14 4.24 -2.99
N TYR A 114 -6.24 5.25 -2.12
CA TYR A 114 -7.30 6.25 -2.19
C TYR A 114 -7.08 7.30 -3.28
N ASN A 115 -5.86 7.48 -3.78
CA ASN A 115 -5.59 8.39 -4.90
C ASN A 115 -5.41 7.62 -6.21
N ASP A 116 -4.30 6.90 -6.36
CA ASP A 116 -3.93 6.33 -7.65
C ASP A 116 -4.84 5.17 -8.07
N TYR A 117 -5.14 4.25 -7.13
CA TYR A 117 -5.99 3.10 -7.42
C TYR A 117 -7.46 3.50 -7.56
N MET A 118 -7.98 4.39 -6.72
CA MET A 118 -9.36 4.89 -6.84
C MET A 118 -9.62 5.57 -8.19
N ASN A 119 -8.64 6.32 -8.71
CA ASN A 119 -8.72 6.93 -10.05
C ASN A 119 -8.74 5.88 -11.18
N VAL A 120 -7.98 4.79 -11.04
CA VAL A 120 -8.02 3.67 -11.99
C VAL A 120 -9.35 2.92 -11.91
N LEU A 121 -9.84 2.68 -10.69
CA LEU A 121 -11.13 2.04 -10.44
C LEU A 121 -12.28 2.85 -11.03
N GLY A 122 -12.28 4.17 -10.86
CA GLY A 122 -13.27 5.07 -11.45
C GLY A 122 -13.36 4.92 -12.97
N ARG A 123 -12.22 4.99 -13.67
CA ARG A 123 -12.14 4.80 -15.12
C ARG A 123 -12.60 3.41 -15.55
N ALA A 124 -12.27 2.38 -14.77
CA ALA A 124 -12.72 1.03 -15.06
C ALA A 124 -14.24 0.90 -14.93
N VAL A 125 -14.83 1.50 -13.89
CA VAL A 125 -16.28 1.51 -13.65
C VAL A 125 -17.02 2.26 -14.74
N GLU A 126 -16.52 3.42 -15.18
CA GLU A 126 -17.11 4.20 -16.29
C GLU A 126 -17.23 3.39 -17.59
N ALA A 127 -16.29 2.48 -17.84
CA ALA A 127 -16.26 1.63 -19.03
C ALA A 127 -17.22 0.42 -18.96
N VAL A 128 -17.84 0.15 -17.80
CA VAL A 128 -18.74 -0.98 -17.61
C VAL A 128 -20.18 -0.59 -17.93
N ALA A 129 -20.85 -1.39 -18.76
CA ALA A 129 -22.29 -1.27 -18.97
C ALA A 129 -23.04 -1.86 -17.77
N PHE A 130 -23.71 -1.02 -16.99
CA PHE A 130 -24.55 -1.48 -15.89
C PHE A 130 -25.90 -1.97 -16.44
N PRO A 131 -26.42 -3.12 -15.96
CA PRO A 131 -27.75 -3.58 -16.32
C PRO A 131 -28.79 -2.49 -16.04
N ARG A 132 -29.64 -2.21 -17.02
CA ARG A 132 -30.79 -1.32 -16.83
C ARG A 132 -31.83 -2.12 -16.05
N LEU A 133 -32.15 -1.67 -14.84
CA LEU A 133 -33.34 -2.13 -14.09
C LEU A 133 -34.61 -1.56 -14.73
#